data_AF-A0A0K8MER6-F1
#
_entry.id   AF-A0A0K8MER6-F1
#
_cell.length_a   1.000
_cell.length_b   1.000
_cell.length_c   1.000
_cell.angle_alpha   90.00
_cell.angle_beta   90.00
_cell.angle_gamma   90.00
#
_symmetry.space_group_name_H-M   'P 1'
#
loop_
_entity.id
_entity.type
_entity.pdbx_description
1 polymer ?
#
loop_
_entity_poly.entity_id
_entity_poly.type
_entity_poly.pdbx_seq_one_letter_code
_entity_poly.pdbx_strand_id
1 'polypeptide(L)' 'MVLSSAECLAQVAEAGLGVIALSHDSSLIEKYNLTRVLPTVEEPPVKMCYVYPKSLRNLITVKIFGTYIKEAFKK' A
#
# COMPACT_ATOMS: atom_id res chain seq x y z
N MET A 1 -14.80 -11.19 14.09
CA MET A 1 -13.41 -10.80 14.40
C MET A 1 -13.00 -9.74 13.40
N VAL A 2 -12.61 -8.55 13.85
CA VAL A 2 -12.10 -7.49 12.95
C VAL A 2 -10.60 -7.69 12.84
N LEU A 3 -10.13 -8.07 11.66
CA LEU A 3 -8.71 -8.24 11.35
C LEU A 3 -8.17 -6.92 10.81
N SER A 4 -7.11 -6.40 11.42
CA SER A 4 -6.50 -5.11 11.05
C SER A 4 -5.31 -5.26 10.09
N SER A 5 -4.88 -6.48 9.78
CA SER A 5 -3.76 -6.74 8.87
C SER A 5 -4.25 -7.11 7.48
N ALA A 6 -3.77 -6.37 6.46
CA ALA A 6 -4.05 -6.66 5.04
C ALA A 6 -3.60 -8.07 4.64
N GLU A 7 -2.48 -8.56 5.19
CA GLU A 7 -1.96 -9.91 4.95
C GLU A 7 -2.96 -10.98 5.38
N CYS A 8 -3.50 -10.83 6.60
CA CYS A 8 -4.44 -11.81 7.15
C CYS A 8 -5.77 -11.75 6.39
N LEU A 9 -6.21 -10.55 6.01
CA LEU A 9 -7.39 -10.35 5.16
C LEU A 9 -7.22 -11.06 3.80
N ALA A 10 -6.06 -10.94 3.16
CA ALA A 10 -5.76 -11.60 1.89
C ALA A 10 -5.81 -13.13 2.01
N GLN A 11 -5.23 -13.69 3.07
CA GLN A 11 -5.26 -15.14 3.33
C GLN A 11 -6.68 -15.68 3.52
N VAL A 12 -7.52 -14.98 4.29
CA VAL A 12 -8.91 -15.43 4.49
C VAL A 12 -9.76 -15.28 3.22
N ALA A 13 -9.49 -14.26 2.40
CA ALA A 13 -10.14 -14.11 1.10
C ALA A 13 -9.74 -15.23 0.13
N GLU A 14 -8.45 -15.62 0.11
CA GLU A 14 -7.99 -16.77 -0.67
C GLU A 14 -8.66 -18.08 -0.20
N ALA A 15 -8.88 -18.23 1.10
CA ALA A 15 -9.63 -19.35 1.67
C ALA A 15 -11.15 -19.31 1.35
N GLY A 16 -11.63 -18.33 0.58
CA GLY A 16 -13.02 -18.24 0.14
C GLY A 16 -13.97 -17.67 1.19
N LEU A 17 -13.46 -17.05 2.26
CA LEU A 17 -14.28 -16.56 3.37
C LEU A 17 -14.95 -15.20 3.09
N GLY A 18 -14.65 -14.57 1.94
CA GLY A 18 -15.35 -13.36 1.51
C GLY A 18 -14.53 -12.46 0.58
N VAL A 19 -15.03 -11.24 0.41
CA VAL A 19 -14.41 -10.17 -0.37
C VAL A 19 -13.77 -9.16 0.57
N ILE A 20 -12.60 -8.65 0.19
CA ILE A 20 -11.85 -7.65 0.94
C ILE A 20 -11.53 -6.45 0.05
N ALA A 21 -11.31 -5.29 0.67
CA ALA A 21 -10.71 -4.14 -0.01
C ALA A 21 -9.18 -4.20 0.16
N LEU A 22 -8.45 -4.10 -0.95
CA LEU A 22 -6.99 -4.03 -0.98
C LEU A 22 -6.57 -2.90 -1.91
N SER A 23 -5.49 -2.21 -1.56
CA SER A 23 -4.88 -1.22 -2.46
C SER A 23 -4.50 -1.87 -3.78
N HIS A 24 -4.75 -1.16 -4.88
CA HIS A 24 -4.56 -1.66 -6.23
C HIS A 24 -3.11 -2.08 -6.56
N ASP A 25 -2.14 -1.50 -5.85
CA ASP A 25 -0.70 -1.77 -5.96
C ASP A 25 -0.18 -2.75 -4.90
N SER A 26 -1.08 -3.38 -4.16
CA SER A 26 -0.71 -4.38 -3.17
C SER A 26 -0.11 -5.62 -3.85
N SER A 27 1.12 -5.95 -3.48
CA SER A 27 1.77 -7.21 -3.90
C SER A 27 1.03 -8.46 -3.42
N LEU A 28 0.08 -8.30 -2.49
CA LEU A 28 -0.76 -9.39 -1.99
C LEU A 28 -1.73 -9.93 -3.04
N ILE A 29 -2.06 -9.14 -4.07
CA ILE A 29 -2.94 -9.58 -5.16
C ILE A 29 -2.28 -10.67 -6.02
N GLU A 30 -0.96 -10.58 -6.24
CA GLU A 30 -0.21 -11.60 -6.99
C GLU A 30 0.24 -12.75 -6.09
N LYS A 31 0.57 -12.44 -4.83
CA LYS A 31 1.01 -13.43 -3.85
C LYS A 31 -0.07 -14.45 -3.51
N TYR A 32 -1.32 -13.98 -3.40
CA TYR A 32 -2.49 -14.80 -3.13
C TYR A 32 -3.33 -14.88 -4.39
N ASN A 33 -4.01 -15.99 -4.66
CA ASN A 33 -4.76 -16.19 -5.92
C ASN A 33 -6.09 -15.39 -5.95
N LEU A 34 -6.03 -14.09 -5.70
CA LEU A 34 -7.18 -13.21 -5.57
C LEU A 34 -7.60 -12.67 -6.93
N THR A 35 -8.91 -12.66 -7.18
CA THR A 35 -9.49 -12.05 -8.39
C THR A 35 -10.14 -10.73 -8.03
N ARG A 36 -9.87 -9.69 -8.84
CA ARG A 36 -10.53 -8.40 -8.64
C ARG A 36 -12.02 -8.51 -8.95
N VAL A 37 -12.83 -8.06 -8.00
CA VAL A 37 -14.27 -7.87 -8.16
C VAL A 37 -14.60 -6.37 -8.12
N LEU A 38 -15.72 -5.97 -8.70
CA LEU A 38 -16.20 -4.58 -8.72
C LEU A 38 -15.19 -3.55 -9.30
N PRO A 39 -14.69 -3.73 -10.53
CA PRO A 39 -13.64 -2.87 -11.09
C PRO A 39 -14.08 -1.42 -11.36
N THR A 40 -15.38 -1.15 -11.38
CA THR A 40 -15.97 0.17 -11.65
C THR A 40 -16.13 1.04 -10.41
N VAL A 41 -15.87 0.52 -9.21
CA VAL A 41 -15.92 1.30 -7.98
C VAL A 41 -14.66 2.16 -7.91
N GLU A 42 -14.84 3.48 -7.93
CA GLU A 42 -13.74 4.43 -7.76
C GLU A 42 -13.26 4.44 -6.31
N GLU A 43 -11.98 4.23 -6.12
CA GLU A 43 -11.34 4.38 -4.81
C GLU A 43 -10.88 5.83 -4.61
N PRO A 44 -11.00 6.37 -3.38
CA PRO A 44 -10.45 7.69 -3.09
C PRO A 44 -8.92 7.66 -3.28
N PRO A 45 -8.32 8.70 -3.87
CA PRO A 45 -6.88 8.73 -4.10
C PRO A 45 -6.12 8.74 -2.77
N VAL A 46 -5.26 7.74 -2.56
CA VAL A 46 -4.39 7.66 -1.38
C VAL A 46 -3.07 8.38 -1.67
N LYS A 47 -2.71 9.36 -0.82
CA LYS A 47 -1.46 10.12 -0.96
C LYS A 47 -0.35 9.55 -0.08
N MET A 48 0.61 8.85 -0.68
CA MET A 48 1.82 8.42 0.04
C MET A 48 2.74 9.61 0.30
N CYS A 49 3.17 9.78 1.55
CA CYS A 49 4.01 10.90 1.96
C CYS A 49 5.29 10.41 2.65
N TYR A 50 6.43 11.00 2.28
CA TYR A 50 7.67 10.88 3.05
C TYR A 50 7.73 12.02 4.09
N VAL A 51 7.64 11.67 5.38
CA VAL A 51 7.60 12.62 6.50
C VAL A 51 8.85 12.46 7.35
N TYR A 52 9.46 13.58 7.73
CA TYR A 52 10.64 13.61 8.60
C TYR A 52 10.62 14.84 9.53
N PRO A 53 11.27 14.79 10.70
CA PRO A 53 11.36 15.93 11.62
C PRO A 53 12.05 17.13 10.97
N LYS A 54 11.53 18.34 11.22
CA LYS A 54 12.09 19.59 10.68
C LYS A 54 13.57 19.80 11.06
N SER A 55 13.99 19.31 12.22
CA SER A 55 15.38 19.36 12.69
C SER A 55 16.35 18.65 11.74
N LEU A 56 15.90 17.67 10.97
CA LEU A 56 16.74 16.87 10.06
C LEU A 56 16.79 17.43 8.63
N ARG A 57 16.16 18.59 8.35
CA ARG A 57 16.05 19.17 7.00
C ARG A 57 17.41 19.39 6.32
N ASN A 58 18.45 19.65 7.10
CA ASN A 58 19.79 19.94 6.57
C ASN A 58 20.68 18.70 6.45
N LEU A 59 20.25 17.54 6.95
CA LEU A 59 21.01 16.31 6.80
C LEU A 59 20.94 15.82 5.35
N ILE A 60 22.12 15.61 4.76
CA ILE A 60 22.27 15.14 3.39
C ILE A 60 21.57 13.79 3.20
N THR A 61 21.68 12.89 4.17
CA THR A 61 21.04 11.56 4.14
C THR A 61 19.52 11.65 3.99
N VAL A 62 18.86 12.58 4.69
CA VAL A 62 17.40 12.76 4.59
C VAL A 62 16.99 13.25 3.21
N LYS A 63 17.80 14.14 2.60
CA LYS A 63 17.56 14.62 1.23
C LYS A 63 17.76 13.51 0.21
N ILE A 64 18.88 12.79 0.28
CA ILE A 64 19.20 11.69 -0.64
C ILE A 64 18.13 10.61 -0.57
N PHE A 65 17.77 10.17 0.64
CA PHE A 65 16.74 9.15 0.82
C PHE A 65 15.37 9.65 0.33
N GLY A 66 15.00 10.89 0.64
CA GLY A 66 13.76 11.48 0.14
C GLY A 66 13.70 11.56 -1.39
N THR A 67 14.81 11.90 -2.05
CA THR A 67 14.91 11.90 -3.52
C THR A 67 14.81 10.47 -4.07
N TYR A 68 15.54 9.53 -3.48
CA TYR A 68 15.48 8.12 -3.88
C TYR A 68 14.06 7.57 -3.80
N ILE A 69 13.36 7.76 -2.68
CA ILE A 69 11.97 7.29 -2.50
C ILE A 69 11.04 7.96 -3.52
N LYS A 70 11.21 9.25 -3.79
CA LYS A 70 10.40 9.93 -4.81
C LYS A 70 10.56 9.35 -6.20
N GLU A 71 11.77 8.97 -6.59
CA GLU A 71 12.01 8.35 -7.90
C GLU A 71 11.59 6.88 -7.92
N ALA A 72 11.82 6.13 -6.83
CA ALA A 72 11.45 4.72 -6.74
C ALA A 72 9.93 4.49 -6.74
N PHE A 73 9.14 5.44 -6.22
CA PHE A 73 7.68 5.37 -6.14
C PHE A 73 6.98 6.37 -7.07
N LYS A 74 7.71 6.88 -8.07
CA LYS A 74 7.13 7.69 -9.16
C LYS A 74 6.36 6.73 -10.07
N LYS A 75 5.03 6.67 -9.89
CA LYS A 75 4.12 6.01 -10.84
C LYS A 75 3.94 6.87 -12.08
#